data_AF-A0A0L0FNP2-F1
#
_entry.id   AF-A0A0L0FNP2-F1
#
_cell.length_a   1.000
_cell.length_b   1.000
_cell.length_c   1.000
_cell.angle_alpha   90.00
_cell.angle_beta   90.00
_cell.angle_gamma   90.00
#
_symmetry.space_group_name_H-M   'P 1'
#
loop_
_entity.id
_entity.type
_entity.pdbx_description
1 polymer ?
#
loop_
_entity_poly.entity_id
_entity_poly.type
_entity_poly.pdbx_seq_one_letter_code
_entity_poly.pdbx_strand_id
1 'polypeptide(L)'
;MASQTPRLSLSLSYPPFYDESSFGIYEKVLGGKVTYLPHFDPNCKDFIKKLLTADRTKRLGSLRNDTMDVKRHRWFKGINWETALLGDLPPPIVPDVQGSDDTRNFDTYPELTDEEDIPLEDPFKSLFEDFDCDTSLSRRPFPNLR
;
A
#
# COMPACT_ATOMS: atom_id res chain seq x y z
N MET A 1 -15.96 -10.46 -27.22
CA MET A 1 -15.14 -9.24 -27.25
C MET A 1 -14.25 -9.28 -26.02
N ALA A 2 -12.96 -9.59 -26.20
CA ALA A 2 -12.05 -9.75 -25.07
C ALA A 2 -11.81 -8.39 -24.42
N SER A 3 -12.42 -8.16 -23.25
CA SER A 3 -12.14 -7.02 -22.41
C SER A 3 -10.69 -7.12 -21.96
N GLN A 4 -9.83 -6.33 -22.59
CA GLN A 4 -8.43 -6.20 -22.24
C GLN A 4 -8.37 -5.61 -20.82
N THR A 5 -8.21 -6.48 -19.82
CA THR A 5 -7.99 -6.08 -18.44
C THR A 5 -6.71 -5.23 -18.41
N PRO A 6 -6.74 -4.04 -17.79
CA PRO A 6 -5.55 -3.22 -17.70
C PRO A 6 -4.50 -3.99 -16.90
N ARG A 7 -3.41 -4.39 -17.57
CA ARG A 7 -2.24 -4.96 -16.93
C ARG A 7 -1.72 -3.91 -15.94
N LEU A 8 -1.98 -4.11 -14.65
CA LEU A 8 -1.32 -3.39 -13.57
C LEU A 8 0.12 -3.92 -13.47
N SER A 9 0.93 -3.60 -14.48
CA SER A 9 2.38 -3.77 -14.42
C SER A 9 2.89 -2.74 -13.41
N LEU A 10 3.51 -3.18 -12.32
CA LEU A 10 4.31 -2.29 -11.47
C LEU A 10 5.51 -1.85 -12.32
N SER A 11 5.34 -0.77 -13.07
CA SER A 11 6.18 -0.37 -14.20
C SER A 11 7.62 0.06 -13.84
N LEU A 12 7.99 -0.02 -12.56
CA LEU A 12 9.28 0.39 -12.05
C LEU A 12 9.91 -0.79 -11.32
N SER A 13 10.99 -1.34 -11.88
CA SER A 13 11.81 -2.38 -11.24
C SER A 13 12.69 -1.83 -10.10
N TYR A 14 12.72 -0.50 -9.92
CA TYR A 14 13.53 0.20 -8.93
C TYR A 14 12.73 1.36 -8.31
N PRO A 15 13.01 1.74 -7.05
CA PRO A 15 12.35 2.88 -6.43
C PRO A 15 12.63 4.17 -7.22
N PRO A 16 11.68 5.13 -7.26
CA PRO A 16 11.79 6.35 -8.07
C PRO A 16 12.92 7.29 -7.63
N PHE A 17 13.32 7.21 -6.36
CA PHE A 17 14.47 7.89 -5.80
C PHE A 17 15.41 6.83 -5.21
N TYR A 18 16.48 6.55 -5.92
CA TYR A 18 17.48 5.56 -5.52
C TYR A 18 18.86 6.18 -5.60
N ASP A 19 19.67 5.96 -4.57
CA ASP A 19 21.09 6.35 -4.50
C ASP A 19 21.83 5.33 -3.61
N GLU A 20 23.15 5.33 -3.70
CA GLU A 20 24.01 4.48 -2.85
C GLU A 20 24.10 5.03 -1.43
N SER A 21 23.99 6.35 -1.26
CA SER A 21 24.01 7.02 0.04
C SER A 21 22.64 7.56 0.42
N SER A 22 22.26 7.45 1.70
CA SER A 22 21.04 8.04 2.24
C SER A 22 20.94 9.54 1.95
N PHE A 23 22.07 10.26 1.95
CA PHE A 23 22.09 11.69 1.62
C PHE A 23 21.68 11.95 0.16
N GLY A 24 22.19 11.14 -0.77
CA GLY A 24 21.83 11.23 -2.19
C GLY A 24 20.35 10.90 -2.44
N ILE A 25 19.77 9.96 -1.66
CA ILE A 25 18.33 9.70 -1.68
C ILE A 25 17.56 10.96 -1.26
N TYR A 26 17.95 11.63 -0.17
CA TYR A 26 17.29 12.86 0.29
C TYR A 26 17.37 13.98 -0.74
N GLU A 27 18.54 14.21 -1.34
CA GLU A 27 18.68 15.22 -2.41
C GLU A 27 17.77 14.92 -3.60
N LYS A 28 17.64 13.64 -3.99
CA LYS A 28 16.74 13.22 -5.07
C LYS A 28 15.26 13.42 -4.72
N VAL A 29 14.86 13.10 -3.48
CA VAL A 29 13.49 13.34 -2.98
C VAL A 29 13.17 14.83 -2.97
N LEU A 30 14.08 15.67 -2.47
CA LEU A 30 13.93 17.13 -2.46
C LEU A 30 13.92 17.70 -3.89
N GLY A 31 14.73 17.13 -4.79
CA GLY A 31 14.77 17.50 -6.20
C GLY A 31 13.51 17.12 -6.98
N GLY A 32 12.75 16.13 -6.52
CA GLY A 32 11.45 15.72 -7.10
C GLY A 32 11.52 15.24 -8.56
N LYS A 33 12.71 14.91 -9.06
CA LYS A 33 12.92 14.46 -10.45
C LYS A 33 12.93 12.95 -10.50
N VAL A 34 11.89 12.40 -11.13
CA VAL A 34 11.74 10.96 -11.34
C VAL A 34 12.13 10.60 -12.78
N THR A 35 12.96 9.58 -12.94
CA THR A 35 13.31 9.00 -14.24
C THR A 35 12.29 7.93 -14.63
N TYR A 36 11.91 7.89 -15.90
CA TYR A 36 10.93 6.95 -16.43
C TYR A 36 11.55 6.18 -17.59
N LEU A 37 11.22 4.89 -17.71
CA LEU A 37 11.64 4.07 -18.85
C LEU A 37 11.03 4.60 -20.17
N PRO A 38 11.66 4.36 -21.34
CA PRO A 38 11.15 4.85 -22.63
C PRO A 38 9.74 4.37 -22.99
N HIS A 39 9.37 3.14 -22.60
CA HIS A 39 8.09 2.51 -22.92
C HIS A 39 7.02 2.67 -21.82
N PHE A 40 7.16 3.71 -20.98
CA PHE A 40 6.22 3.95 -19.89
C PHE A 40 4.87 4.47 -20.40
N ASP A 41 3.77 3.92 -19.90
CA ASP A 41 2.44 4.40 -20.28
C ASP A 41 2.28 5.91 -19.93
N PRO A 42 1.83 6.75 -20.88
CA PRO A 42 1.70 8.19 -20.65
C PRO A 42 0.73 8.57 -19.53
N ASN A 43 -0.38 7.85 -19.38
CA ASN A 43 -1.36 8.10 -18.32
C ASN A 43 -0.82 7.66 -16.96
N CYS A 44 -0.08 6.56 -16.91
CA CYS A 44 0.65 6.13 -15.71
C CYS A 44 1.71 7.16 -15.30
N LYS A 45 2.47 7.68 -16.26
CA LYS A 45 3.48 8.71 -16.03
C LYS A 45 2.87 10.00 -15.46
N ASP A 46 1.75 10.45 -16.03
CA ASP A 46 1.01 11.62 -15.52
C ASP A 46 0.50 11.38 -14.10
N PHE A 47 -0.02 10.17 -13.83
CA PHE A 47 -0.51 9.78 -12.52
C PHE A 47 0.60 9.83 -11.46
N ILE A 48 1.74 9.19 -11.72
CA ILE A 48 2.88 9.14 -10.79
C ILE A 48 3.44 10.54 -10.53
N LYS A 49 3.56 11.39 -11.55
CA LYS A 49 4.00 12.78 -11.38
C LYS A 49 3.10 13.57 -10.42
N LYS A 50 1.78 13.41 -10.54
CA LYS A 50 0.81 14.11 -9.69
C LYS A 50 0.79 13.58 -8.25
N LEU A 51 1.10 12.30 -8.05
CA LEU A 51 1.30 11.73 -6.72
C LEU A 51 2.61 12.19 -6.09
N LEU A 52 3.70 12.28 -6.86
CA LEU A 52 5.03 12.68 -6.39
C LEU A 52 5.25 14.20 -6.43
N THR A 53 4.17 14.99 -6.34
CA THR A 53 4.26 16.44 -6.24
C THR A 53 4.75 16.84 -4.84
N ALA A 54 5.82 17.64 -4.78
CA ALA A 54 6.43 18.08 -3.53
C ALA A 54 5.46 18.89 -2.65
N ASP A 55 4.73 19.83 -3.26
CA ASP A 55 3.70 20.62 -2.61
C ASP A 55 2.47 19.75 -2.29
N ARG A 56 2.23 19.52 -0.99
CA ARG A 56 1.11 18.68 -0.51
C ARG A 56 -0.24 19.23 -0.94
N THR A 57 -0.42 20.55 -1.05
CA THR A 57 -1.71 21.16 -1.41
C THR A 57 -2.10 20.92 -2.87
N LYS A 58 -1.10 20.65 -3.73
CA LYS A 58 -1.29 20.37 -5.16
C LYS A 58 -1.18 18.88 -5.48
N ARG A 59 -0.83 18.06 -4.48
CA ARG A 59 -0.67 16.62 -4.63
C ARG A 59 -2.03 15.97 -4.89
N LEU A 60 -2.06 15.04 -5.83
CA LEU A 60 -3.25 14.22 -6.08
C LEU A 60 -3.64 13.47 -4.80
N GLY A 61 -4.90 13.54 -4.40
CA GLY A 61 -5.35 13.02 -3.09
C GLY A 61 -5.23 14.02 -1.94
N SER A 62 -4.91 15.28 -2.20
CA SER A 62 -4.97 16.36 -1.20
C SER A 62 -5.67 17.61 -1.75
N LEU A 63 -6.32 17.44 -2.91
CA LEU A 63 -7.15 18.45 -3.57
C LEU A 63 -8.55 18.47 -2.93
N ARG A 64 -9.43 19.34 -3.45
CA ARG A 64 -10.79 19.53 -2.92
C ARG A 64 -11.63 18.25 -2.86
N ASN A 65 -11.45 17.31 -3.78
CA ASN A 65 -12.20 16.05 -3.79
C ASN A 65 -11.40 14.87 -3.24
N ASP A 66 -10.25 15.13 -2.61
CA ASP A 66 -9.44 14.13 -1.90
C ASP A 66 -9.22 12.86 -2.75
N THR A 67 -9.60 11.69 -2.24
CA THR A 67 -9.43 10.39 -2.89
C THR A 67 -10.22 10.22 -4.20
N MET A 68 -11.25 11.04 -4.44
CA MET A 68 -12.05 10.95 -5.68
C MET A 68 -11.25 11.42 -6.90
N ASP A 69 -10.33 12.37 -6.73
CA ASP A 69 -9.46 12.83 -7.82
C ASP A 69 -8.46 11.74 -8.25
N VAL A 70 -8.06 10.88 -7.31
CA VAL A 70 -7.25 9.68 -7.59
C VAL A 70 -8.06 8.68 -8.41
N LYS A 71 -9.27 8.33 -7.96
CA LYS A 71 -10.15 7.36 -8.63
C LYS A 71 -10.58 7.78 -10.04
N ARG A 72 -10.75 9.09 -10.27
CA ARG A 72 -11.15 9.67 -11.57
C ARG A 72 -9.99 9.84 -12.56
N HIS A 73 -8.76 9.53 -12.16
CA HIS A 73 -7.61 9.70 -13.04
C HIS A 73 -7.71 8.83 -14.28
N ARG A 74 -7.21 9.33 -15.43
CA ARG A 74 -7.20 8.61 -16.72
C ARG A 74 -6.50 7.25 -16.67
N TRP A 75 -5.59 7.07 -15.71
CA TRP A 75 -4.91 5.80 -15.49
C TRP A 75 -5.84 4.67 -15.07
N PHE A 76 -6.90 4.99 -14.31
CA PHE A 76 -7.92 4.03 -13.89
C PHE A 76 -9.16 4.04 -14.79
N LYS A 77 -9.04 4.58 -16.01
CA LYS A 77 -10.16 4.61 -16.97
C LYS A 77 -10.61 3.19 -17.26
N GLY A 78 -11.88 2.91 -16.99
CA GLY A 78 -12.50 1.59 -17.21
C GLY A 78 -12.58 0.71 -15.97
N ILE A 79 -12.02 1.14 -14.83
CA ILE A 79 -12.20 0.46 -13.54
C ILE A 79 -13.51 0.93 -12.92
N ASN A 80 -14.41 -0.01 -12.63
CA ASN A 80 -15.55 0.24 -11.76
C ASN A 80 -15.15 -0.04 -10.31
N TRP A 81 -15.06 1.01 -9.51
CA TRP A 81 -14.65 0.95 -8.11
C TRP A 81 -15.69 0.29 -7.20
N GLU A 82 -16.97 0.28 -7.58
CA GLU A 82 -18.04 -0.39 -6.83
C GLU A 82 -17.91 -1.90 -6.95
N THR A 83 -17.73 -2.41 -8.18
CA THR A 83 -17.46 -3.84 -8.40
C THR A 83 -16.11 -4.28 -7.82
N ALA A 84 -15.12 -3.38 -7.80
CA ALA A 84 -13.85 -3.65 -7.14
C ALA A 84 -14.04 -3.87 -5.63
N LEU A 85 -14.86 -3.03 -4.99
CA LEU A 85 -15.14 -3.11 -3.55
C LEU A 85 -15.91 -4.38 -3.19
N LEU A 86 -16.81 -4.82 -4.06
CA LEU A 86 -17.57 -6.07 -3.89
C LEU A 86 -16.74 -7.33 -4.16
N GLY A 87 -15.53 -7.20 -4.75
CA GLY A 87 -14.69 -8.34 -5.13
C GLY A 87 -15.09 -8.99 -6.46
N ASP A 88 -15.97 -8.36 -7.24
CA ASP A 88 -16.48 -8.90 -8.51
C ASP A 88 -15.52 -8.68 -9.70
N LEU A 89 -14.49 -7.83 -9.53
CA LEU A 89 -13.48 -7.64 -10.56
C LEU A 89 -12.52 -8.85 -10.57
N PRO A 90 -12.34 -9.52 -11.72
CA PRO A 90 -11.42 -10.65 -11.79
C PRO A 90 -9.98 -10.17 -11.52
N PRO A 91 -9.28 -10.76 -10.54
CA PRO A 91 -7.92 -10.36 -10.23
C PRO A 91 -6.99 -10.74 -11.39
N PRO A 92 -5.98 -9.91 -11.71
CA PRO A 92 -5.05 -10.20 -12.80
C PRO A 92 -4.09 -11.35 -12.48
N ILE A 93 -3.87 -11.64 -11.20
CA ILE A 93 -3.02 -12.72 -10.71
C ILE A 93 -3.81 -13.47 -9.65
N VAL A 94 -3.96 -14.78 -9.85
CA VAL A 94 -4.53 -15.69 -8.86
C VAL A 94 -3.35 -16.55 -8.36
N PRO A 95 -2.96 -16.46 -7.07
CA PRO A 95 -1.88 -17.27 -6.54
C PRO A 95 -2.29 -18.75 -6.54
N ASP A 96 -1.32 -19.64 -6.75
CA ASP A 96 -1.54 -21.08 -6.62
C ASP A 96 -1.51 -21.47 -5.14
N VAL A 97 -2.59 -22.09 -4.67
CA VAL A 97 -2.80 -22.49 -3.28
C VAL A 97 -3.40 -23.88 -3.29
N GLN A 98 -2.74 -24.84 -2.64
CA GLN A 98 -3.16 -26.25 -2.60
C GLN A 98 -4.04 -26.60 -1.40
N GLY A 99 -4.08 -25.77 -0.36
CA GLY A 99 -4.86 -26.05 0.85
C GLY A 99 -4.79 -24.91 1.87
N SER A 100 -5.47 -25.08 3.02
CA SER A 100 -5.50 -24.10 4.10
C SER A 100 -4.13 -23.85 4.74
N ASP A 101 -3.28 -24.87 4.73
CA ASP A 101 -2.00 -24.89 5.44
C ASP A 101 -0.81 -24.61 4.49
N ASP A 102 -1.12 -24.14 3.28
CA ASP A 102 -0.12 -23.94 2.23
C ASP A 102 0.65 -22.63 2.42
N THR A 103 1.92 -22.75 2.83
CA THR A 103 2.80 -21.63 3.12
C THR A 103 3.79 -21.31 1.98
N ARG A 104 3.64 -21.91 0.79
CA ARG A 104 4.61 -21.74 -0.32
C ARG A 104 4.79 -20.31 -0.83
N ASN A 105 3.77 -19.47 -0.63
CA ASN A 105 3.77 -18.08 -1.09
C ASN A 105 4.39 -17.13 -0.04
N PHE A 106 4.98 -17.68 1.03
CA PHE A 106 5.64 -16.95 2.09
C PHE A 106 7.14 -17.28 2.12
N ASP A 107 7.94 -16.31 2.55
CA ASP A 107 9.37 -16.54 2.77
C ASP A 107 9.60 -17.39 4.03
N THR A 108 10.62 -18.25 3.98
CA THR A 108 11.08 -18.97 5.16
C THR A 108 12.08 -18.11 5.92
N TYR A 109 11.73 -17.72 7.14
CA TYR A 109 12.62 -17.02 8.07
C TYR A 109 13.13 -18.02 9.12
N PRO A 110 14.35 -17.85 9.64
CA PRO A 110 14.78 -18.61 10.81
C PRO A 110 13.82 -18.31 11.96
N GLU A 111 13.37 -19.36 12.64
CA GLU A 111 12.68 -19.21 13.91
C GLU A 111 13.59 -18.40 14.84
N LEU A 112 13.03 -17.35 15.44
CA LEU A 112 13.69 -16.72 16.58
C LEU A 112 13.70 -17.82 17.65
N THR A 113 14.89 -18.33 17.97
CA THR A 113 15.02 -19.18 19.15
C THR A 113 14.58 -18.32 20.31
N ASP A 114 13.45 -18.66 20.94
CA ASP A 114 13.05 -18.10 22.21
C ASP A 114 14.23 -18.32 23.16
N GLU A 115 15.05 -17.27 23.35
CA GLU A 115 16.16 -17.29 24.29
C GLU A 115 15.56 -17.31 25.69
N GLU A 116 15.18 -18.51 26.13
CA GLU A 116 14.69 -18.92 27.45
C GLU A 116 13.58 -18.03 28.04
N ASP A 117 12.52 -18.64 28.58
CA ASP A 117 11.54 -17.93 29.40
C ASP A 117 12.21 -17.44 30.71
N ILE A 118 13.06 -16.42 30.61
CA ILE A 118 13.57 -15.67 31.75
C ILE A 118 12.33 -14.97 32.31
N PRO A 119 11.97 -15.16 33.60
CA PRO A 119 10.90 -14.38 34.22
C PRO A 119 11.31 -12.90 34.24
N LEU A 120 11.01 -12.20 33.15
CA LEU A 120 11.21 -10.77 33.04
C LEU A 120 10.00 -10.13 33.72
N GLU A 121 10.24 -9.47 34.85
CA GLU A 121 9.28 -8.51 35.36
C GLU A 121 9.14 -7.42 34.28
N ASP A 122 7.98 -7.35 33.64
CA ASP A 122 7.70 -6.37 32.60
C ASP A 122 7.23 -5.05 33.26
N PRO A 123 8.10 -4.03 33.37
CA PRO A 123 7.76 -2.75 34.01
C PRO A 123 6.72 -1.97 33.20
N PHE A 124 6.42 -2.36 31.97
CA PHE A 124 5.51 -1.69 31.06
C PHE A 124 4.19 -2.45 30.86
N LYS A 125 3.97 -3.57 31.56
CA LYS A 125 2.74 -4.39 31.44
C LYS A 125 1.45 -3.57 31.55
N SER A 126 1.44 -2.57 32.45
CA SER A 126 0.29 -1.68 32.65
C SER A 126 -0.05 -0.78 31.45
N LEU A 127 0.90 -0.56 30.53
CA LEU A 127 0.68 0.20 29.29
C LEU A 127 -0.07 -0.59 28.22
N PHE A 128 -0.20 -1.91 28.39
CA PHE A 128 -0.79 -2.83 27.41
C PHE A 128 -2.07 -3.52 27.91
N GLU A 129 -2.67 -3.04 29.01
CA GLU A 129 -3.90 -3.64 29.59
C GLU A 129 -5.07 -3.66 28.59
N ASP A 130 -5.16 -2.69 27.69
CA ASP A 130 -6.17 -2.59 26.63
C ASP A 130 -5.69 -3.15 25.27
N PHE A 131 -4.54 -3.82 25.22
CA PHE A 131 -3.98 -4.35 23.98
C PHE A 131 -4.75 -5.58 23.46
N ASP A 132 -5.32 -6.37 24.38
CA ASP A 132 -6.08 -7.56 24.04
C ASP A 132 -7.42 -7.19 23.39
N CYS A 133 -7.49 -7.36 22.06
CA CYS A 133 -8.70 -7.16 21.30
C CYS A 133 -9.61 -8.40 21.40
N ASP A 134 -10.44 -8.47 22.44
CA ASP A 134 -11.54 -9.42 22.43
C ASP A 134 -12.53 -9.00 21.33
N THR A 135 -12.47 -9.70 20.20
CA THR A 135 -13.33 -9.48 19.01
C THR A 135 -14.82 -9.68 19.29
N SER A 136 -15.21 -10.05 20.52
CA SER A 136 -16.58 -10.07 21.01
C SER A 136 -17.13 -8.69 21.43
N LEU A 137 -16.29 -7.66 21.62
CA LEU A 137 -16.70 -6.34 22.14
C LEU A 137 -16.78 -5.20 21.10
N SER A 138 -16.65 -5.50 19.80
CA SER A 138 -16.76 -4.52 18.68
C SER A 138 -18.17 -3.93 18.45
N ARG A 139 -19.04 -3.90 19.47
CA ARG A 139 -20.31 -3.16 19.44
C ARG A 139 -20.42 -2.12 20.56
N ARG A 140 -19.31 -1.47 20.95
CA ARG A 140 -19.42 -0.21 21.69
C ARG A 140 -19.71 0.91 20.68
N PRO A 141 -20.87 1.59 20.75
CA PRO A 141 -21.15 2.72 19.87
C PRO A 141 -20.11 3.82 20.11
N PHE A 142 -19.64 4.43 19.02
CA PHE A 142 -18.74 5.57 19.09
C PHE A 142 -19.34 6.64 20.04
N PRO A 143 -18.58 7.13 21.03
CA PRO A 143 -19.06 8.22 21.86
C PRO A 143 -19.25 9.44 20.94
N ASN A 144 -20.47 10.01 20.97
CA ASN A 144 -20.80 11.22 20.24
C ASN A 144 -19.80 12.32 20.62
N LEU A 145 -18.93 12.74 19.67
CA LEU A 145 -18.19 13.97 19.83
C LEU A 145 -19.18 15.14 19.74
N ARG A 146 -19.16 15.99 20.77
CA ARG A 146 -19.81 17.30 20.79
C ARG A 146 -18.86 18.35 20.26
#